data_AF-A0A4Q1QE31-F1
#
_entry.id   AF-A0A4Q1QE31-F1
#
_cell.length_a   1.000
_cell.length_b   1.000
_cell.length_c   1.000
_cell.angle_alpha   90.00
_cell.angle_beta   90.00
_cell.angle_gamma   90.00
#
_symmetry.space_group_name_H-M   'P 1'
#
loop_
_entity.id
_entity.type
_entity.pdbx_description
1 polymer ?
#
loop_
_entity_poly.entity_id
_entity_poly.type
_entity_poly.pdbx_seq_one_letter_code
_entity_poly.pdbx_strand_id
1 'polypeptide(L)'
;MSKSVRIDIDSVRELAARTVPFFKYTSILVTELDDGDYVLGKSVDVELFLPDIAASPFHFSAQVSWLFDDKSFPYVISLLPQDIATGHRLSYLTNQYKAEYGKLFDSLINSCAT
;
A
#
# COMPACT_ATOMS: atom_id res chain seq x y z
N MET A 1 -6.25 -1.43 21.91
CA MET A 1 -6.71 -0.84 20.64
C MET A 1 -5.65 -1.13 19.60
N SER A 2 -5.96 -1.90 18.57
CA SER A 2 -5.06 -2.03 17.42
C SER A 2 -4.96 -0.66 16.76
N LYS A 3 -3.75 -0.15 16.58
CA LYS A 3 -3.49 1.10 15.88
C LYS A 3 -3.72 0.83 14.38
N SER A 4 -4.64 1.55 13.74
CA SER A 4 -4.80 1.48 12.29
C SER A 4 -3.67 2.23 11.60
N VAL A 5 -3.21 1.70 10.46
CA VAL A 5 -2.31 2.41 9.55
C VAL A 5 -3.18 3.31 8.68
N ARG A 6 -2.99 4.61 8.80
CA ARG A 6 -3.64 5.61 7.96
C ARG A 6 -2.79 5.86 6.73
N ILE A 7 -3.40 5.78 5.56
CA ILE A 7 -2.75 6.07 4.28
C ILE A 7 -3.59 7.14 3.57
N ASP A 8 -3.02 8.33 3.41
CA ASP A 8 -3.64 9.42 2.68
C ASP A 8 -3.09 9.43 1.25
N ILE A 9 -3.98 9.30 0.26
CA ILE A 9 -3.63 9.27 -1.16
C ILE A 9 -4.35 10.40 -1.88
N ASP A 10 -3.60 11.30 -2.49
CA ASP A 10 -4.12 12.52 -3.11
C ASP A 10 -4.87 12.21 -4.40
N SER A 11 -4.49 11.16 -5.13
CA SER A 11 -5.13 10.82 -6.40
C SER A 11 -5.08 9.34 -6.76
N VAL A 12 -5.98 8.93 -7.67
CA VAL A 12 -5.96 7.56 -8.23
C VAL A 12 -4.65 7.25 -8.97
N ARG A 13 -3.99 8.25 -9.57
CA ARG A 13 -2.69 8.06 -10.21
C ARG A 13 -1.59 7.78 -9.20
N GLU A 14 -1.62 8.47 -8.07
CA GLU A 14 -0.70 8.19 -6.96
C GLU A 14 -0.95 6.80 -6.37
N LEU A 15 -2.22 6.41 -6.15
CA LEU A 15 -2.56 5.06 -5.71
C LEU A 15 -1.98 4.01 -6.66
N ALA A 16 -2.06 4.25 -7.97
CA ALA A 16 -1.48 3.37 -8.99
C ALA A 16 0.06 3.30 -8.88
N ALA A 17 0.73 4.43 -8.69
CA ALA A 17 2.18 4.49 -8.54
C ALA A 17 2.67 3.76 -7.27
N ARG A 18 1.87 3.80 -6.19
CA ARG A 18 2.14 3.07 -4.94
C ARG A 18 1.72 1.59 -5.01
N THR A 19 0.98 1.16 -6.04
CA THR A 19 0.58 -0.24 -6.18
C THR A 19 1.76 -1.11 -6.58
N VAL A 20 1.99 -2.21 -5.85
CA VAL A 20 3.10 -3.15 -6.06
C VAL A 20 2.57 -4.46 -6.67
N PRO A 21 2.83 -4.75 -7.95
CA PRO A 21 2.17 -5.86 -8.67
C PRO A 21 2.83 -7.24 -8.46
N PHE A 22 3.80 -7.37 -7.56
CA PHE A 22 4.59 -8.61 -7.37
C PHE A 22 3.95 -9.63 -6.43
N PHE A 23 2.94 -9.22 -5.65
CA PHE A 23 2.32 -10.05 -4.63
C PHE A 23 1.00 -10.64 -5.10
N LYS A 24 0.58 -11.75 -4.49
CA LYS A 24 -0.66 -12.47 -4.83
C LYS A 24 -1.92 -11.60 -4.69
N TYR A 25 -1.96 -10.76 -3.66
CA TYR A 25 -3.08 -9.86 -3.37
C TYR A 25 -2.67 -8.41 -3.64
N THR A 26 -3.67 -7.54 -3.84
CA THR A 26 -3.45 -6.09 -4.00
C THR A 26 -2.51 -5.60 -2.91
N SER A 27 -1.41 -4.98 -3.34
CA SER A 27 -0.35 -4.54 -2.44
C SER A 27 0.00 -3.10 -2.70
N ILE A 28 0.30 -2.38 -1.62
CA ILE A 28 0.48 -0.94 -1.64
C ILE A 28 1.74 -0.62 -0.85
N LEU A 29 2.56 0.24 -1.43
CA LEU A 29 3.69 0.88 -0.79
C LEU A 29 3.18 1.95 0.18
N VAL A 30 3.46 1.78 1.46
CA VAL A 30 3.16 2.74 2.52
C VAL A 30 4.38 3.61 2.73
N THR A 31 4.26 4.89 2.39
CA THR A 31 5.35 5.87 2.49
C THR A 31 5.30 6.67 3.78
N GLU A 32 4.18 6.60 4.49
CA GLU A 32 3.98 7.18 5.81
C GLU A 32 4.80 6.38 6.82
N LEU A 33 5.97 6.93 7.18
CA LEU A 33 6.81 6.37 8.25
C LEU A 33 6.20 6.81 9.58
N ASP A 34 5.72 5.86 10.37
CA ASP A 34 5.40 6.09 11.78
C ASP A 34 6.38 5.34 12.69
N ASP A 35 6.38 5.66 13.98
CA ASP A 35 7.25 4.99 14.98
C ASP A 35 6.88 3.51 15.23
N GLY A 36 6.07 2.90 14.36
CA GLY A 36 5.66 1.51 14.48
C GLY A 36 6.79 0.56 14.14
N ASP A 37 7.11 -0.37 15.05
CA ASP A 37 7.86 -1.57 14.69
C ASP A 37 6.99 -2.47 13.80
N TYR A 38 7.12 -2.29 12.49
CA TYR A 38 6.57 -3.20 11.48
C TYR A 38 7.48 -4.42 11.34
N VAL A 39 6.84 -5.59 11.31
CA VAL A 39 7.52 -6.88 11.17
C VAL A 39 6.86 -7.61 10.01
N LEU A 40 7.65 -8.28 9.18
CA LEU A 40 7.13 -9.10 8.09
C LEU A 40 6.08 -10.10 8.62
N GLY A 41 4.97 -10.22 7.89
CA GLY A 41 3.83 -11.08 8.24
C GLY A 41 2.90 -10.50 9.32
N LYS A 42 3.24 -9.37 9.94
CA LYS A 42 2.35 -8.71 10.92
C LYS A 42 1.09 -8.22 10.23
N SER A 43 -0.07 -8.59 10.76
CA SER A 43 -1.35 -8.04 10.33
C SER A 43 -1.54 -6.61 10.83
N VAL A 44 -2.11 -5.77 9.98
CA VAL A 44 -2.43 -4.38 10.25
C VAL A 44 -3.83 -4.05 9.73
N ASP A 45 -4.58 -3.26 10.49
CA ASP A 45 -5.82 -2.66 10.01
C ASP A 45 -5.48 -1.35 9.29
N VAL A 46 -6.10 -1.08 8.15
CA VAL A 46 -5.73 0.03 7.27
C VAL A 46 -6.95 0.92 7.01
N GLU A 47 -6.70 2.23 7.06
CA GLU A 47 -7.65 3.27 6.66
C GLU A 47 -7.05 4.07 5.50
N LEU A 48 -7.53 3.79 4.30
CA LEU A 48 -7.02 4.40 3.07
C LEU A 48 -7.97 5.49 2.57
N PHE A 49 -7.50 6.73 2.58
CA PHE A 49 -8.26 7.90 2.17
C PHE A 49 -7.96 8.24 0.71
N LEU A 50 -8.99 8.29 -0.12
CA LEU A 50 -8.96 8.87 -1.48
C LEU A 50 -10.06 9.95 -1.56
N PRO A 51 -9.76 11.20 -1.18
CA PRO A 51 -10.76 12.27 -1.08
C PRO A 51 -11.42 12.59 -2.44
N ASP A 52 -10.70 12.40 -3.54
CA ASP A 52 -11.22 12.60 -4.90
C ASP A 52 -12.28 11.57 -5.34
N ILE A 53 -12.40 10.45 -4.62
CA ILE A 53 -13.25 9.32 -5.01
C ILE A 53 -14.35 9.04 -4.00
N ALA A 54 -14.05 9.10 -2.71
CA ALA A 54 -14.97 8.72 -1.66
C ALA A 54 -14.86 9.65 -0.45
N ALA A 55 -16.02 10.02 0.11
CA ALA A 55 -16.10 10.81 1.34
C ALA A 55 -15.67 9.99 2.59
N SER A 56 -15.71 8.67 2.51
CA SER A 56 -15.29 7.75 3.57
C SER A 56 -14.04 6.95 3.13
N PRO A 57 -13.10 6.66 4.05
CA PRO A 57 -11.95 5.84 3.72
C PRO A 57 -12.34 4.40 3.39
N PHE A 58 -11.43 3.71 2.70
CA PHE A 58 -11.48 2.26 2.54
C PHE A 58 -10.88 1.61 3.78
N HIS A 59 -11.66 0.77 4.45
CA HIS A 59 -11.22 -0.06 5.57
C HIS A 59 -10.92 -1.47 5.08
N PHE A 60 -9.75 -1.99 5.42
CA PHE A 60 -9.37 -3.38 5.15
C PHE A 60 -8.26 -3.85 6.09
N SER A 61 -8.15 -5.17 6.26
CA SER A 61 -7.00 -5.78 6.92
C SER A 61 -5.93 -6.14 5.88
N ALA A 62 -4.69 -5.91 6.24
CA ALA A 62 -3.53 -6.23 5.42
C ALA A 62 -2.46 -6.92 6.27
N GLN A 63 -1.42 -7.43 5.61
CA GLN A 63 -0.20 -7.91 6.24
C GLN A 63 0.99 -7.16 5.68
N VAL A 64 2.02 -6.92 6.49
CA VAL A 64 3.31 -6.43 6.01
C VAL A 64 3.96 -7.54 5.19
N SER A 65 4.12 -7.31 3.89
CA SER A 65 4.66 -8.29 2.94
C SER A 65 6.08 -7.99 2.49
N TRP A 66 6.56 -6.76 2.70
CA TRP A 66 7.93 -6.38 2.43
C TRP A 66 8.40 -5.28 3.39
N LEU A 67 9.67 -5.37 3.81
CA LEU A 67 10.39 -4.35 4.56
C LEU A 67 11.74 -4.14 3.86
N PHE A 68 12.19 -2.90 3.81
CA PHE A 68 13.58 -2.59 3.47
C PHE A 68 14.44 -2.71 4.74
N ASP A 69 15.73 -3.01 4.56
CA ASP A 69 16.65 -3.19 5.69
C ASP A 69 16.80 -1.92 6.52
N ASP A 70 16.79 -0.76 5.86
CA ASP A 70 16.73 0.54 6.50
C ASP A 70 15.26 0.90 6.77
N LYS A 71 14.91 0.99 8.06
CA LYS A 71 13.57 1.35 8.54
C LYS A 71 13.15 2.79 8.19
N SER A 72 14.06 3.61 7.67
CA SER A 72 13.73 4.92 7.09
C SER A 72 13.10 4.81 5.70
N PHE A 73 13.07 3.62 5.10
CA PHE A 73 12.41 3.39 3.81
C PHE A 73 10.94 2.95 3.98
N PRO A 74 10.08 3.30 3.00
CA PRO A 74 8.70 2.81 2.90
C PRO A 74 8.59 1.29 3.00
N TYR A 75 7.45 0.75 3.42
CA TYR A 75 7.19 -0.69 3.47
C TYR A 75 6.02 -1.09 2.57
N VAL A 76 5.85 -2.39 2.29
CA VAL A 76 4.72 -2.88 1.48
C VAL A 76 3.76 -3.66 2.34
N ILE A 77 2.47 -3.34 2.20
CA ILE A 77 1.37 -4.13 2.75
C ILE A 77 0.62 -4.85 1.63
N SER A 78 0.15 -6.06 1.89
CA SER A 78 -0.75 -6.80 1.01
C SER A 78 -2.08 -7.03 1.70
N LEU A 79 -3.18 -6.78 1.00
CA LEU A 79 -4.52 -7.07 1.50
C LEU A 79 -4.66 -8.54 1.88
N LEU A 80 -5.38 -8.82 2.95
CA LEU A 80 -5.73 -10.18 3.35
C LEU A 80 -6.84 -10.76 2.45
N PRO A 81 -6.96 -12.09 2.33
CA PRO A 81 -7.95 -12.73 1.46
C PRO A 81 -9.40 -12.32 1.74
N GLN A 82 -9.72 -12.03 3.01
CA GLN A 82 -11.05 -11.58 3.43
C GLN A 82 -11.46 -10.24 2.82
N ASP A 83 -10.50 -9.42 2.40
CA ASP A 83 -10.69 -8.08 1.83
C ASP A 83 -10.50 -8.06 0.30
N ILE A 84 -10.61 -9.22 -0.37
CA ILE A 84 -10.39 -9.34 -1.82
C ILE A 84 -11.31 -8.42 -2.64
N ALA A 85 -12.54 -8.19 -2.20
CA ALA A 85 -13.48 -7.27 -2.85
C ALA A 85 -12.97 -5.82 -2.82
N THR A 86 -12.38 -5.39 -1.70
CA THR A 86 -11.72 -4.09 -1.58
C THR A 86 -10.52 -4.02 -2.52
N GLY A 87 -9.71 -5.07 -2.59
CA GLY A 87 -8.59 -5.17 -3.53
C GLY A 87 -9.00 -5.04 -5.00
N HIS A 88 -10.11 -5.65 -5.40
CA HIS A 88 -10.69 -5.49 -6.74
C HIS A 88 -11.18 -4.05 -7.00
N ARG A 89 -11.82 -3.42 -6.03
CA ARG A 89 -12.27 -2.01 -6.14
C ARG A 89 -11.09 -1.07 -6.35
N LEU A 90 -10.04 -1.20 -5.54
CA LEU A 90 -8.81 -0.41 -5.69
C LEU A 90 -8.18 -0.64 -7.07
N SER A 91 -8.06 -1.90 -7.49
CA SER A 91 -7.50 -2.25 -8.81
C SER A 91 -8.31 -1.70 -9.98
N TYR A 92 -9.64 -1.65 -9.84
CA TYR A 92 -10.54 -1.07 -10.84
C TYR A 92 -10.31 0.45 -10.97
N LEU A 93 -10.23 1.16 -9.84
CA LEU A 93 -9.97 2.60 -9.83
C LEU A 93 -8.66 2.93 -10.55
N THR A 94 -7.60 2.18 -10.26
CA THR A 94 -6.26 2.43 -10.79
C THR A 94 -6.00 1.84 -12.18
N ASN A 95 -6.96 1.12 -12.78
CA ASN A 95 -6.76 0.35 -14.01
C ASN A 95 -6.27 1.19 -15.20
N GLN A 96 -6.72 2.44 -15.32
CA GLN A 96 -6.28 3.37 -16.37
C GLN A 96 -4.81 3.81 -16.23
N TYR A 97 -4.23 3.68 -15.04
CA TYR A 97 -2.84 4.02 -14.73
C TYR A 97 -1.97 2.79 -14.46
N LYS A 98 -2.34 1.61 -15.02
CA LYS A 98 -1.55 0.38 -14.89
C LYS A 98 -0.08 0.52 -15.26
N ALA A 99 0.24 1.41 -16.20
CA ALA A 99 1.61 1.71 -16.59
C ALA A 99 2.44 2.38 -15.48
N GLU A 100 1.81 2.85 -14.40
CA GLU A 100 2.50 3.44 -13.23
C GLU A 100 2.81 2.42 -12.15
N TYR A 101 2.22 1.22 -12.19
CA TYR A 101 2.38 0.22 -11.14
C TYR A 101 3.84 -0.16 -10.97
N GLY A 102 4.26 -0.35 -9.73
CA GLY A 102 5.61 -0.79 -9.38
C GLY A 102 6.69 0.28 -9.53
N LYS A 103 6.49 1.36 -10.30
CA LYS A 103 7.55 2.34 -10.58
C LYS A 103 8.18 2.95 -9.33
N LEU A 104 7.38 3.33 -8.33
CA LEU A 104 7.91 3.88 -7.08
C LEU A 104 8.72 2.82 -6.31
N PHE A 105 8.19 1.61 -6.21
CA PHE A 105 8.86 0.51 -5.53
C PHE A 105 10.18 0.11 -6.22
N ASP A 106 10.17 0.00 -7.55
CA ASP A 106 11.36 -0.29 -8.35
C ASP A 106 12.41 0.82 -8.22
N SER A 107 11.98 2.09 -8.20
CA SER A 107 12.88 3.22 -7.96
C SER A 107 13.57 3.13 -6.59
N LEU A 108 12.84 2.74 -5.54
CA LEU A 108 13.39 2.59 -4.19
C LEU A 108 14.35 1.42 -4.09
N ILE A 109 14.03 0.28 -4.71
CA ILE A 109 14.95 -0.87 -4.77
C ILE A 109 16.26 -0.46 -5.45
N ASN A 110 16.16 0.22 -6.60
CA ASN A 110 17.34 0.62 -7.36
C ASN A 110 18.19 1.66 -6.61
N SER A 111 17.59 2.53 -5.80
CA SER A 111 18.35 3.47 -4.95
C SER A 111 19.03 2.80 -3.77
N CYS A 112 18.51 1.66 -3.29
CA CYS A 112 19.15 0.89 -2.21
C CYS A 112 20.32 0.03 -2.72
N ALA A 113 20.38 -0.25 -4.02
CA ALA A 113 21.42 -1.08 -4.64
C ALA A 113 22.71 -0.30 -5.00
N THR A 114 22.70 1.03 -4.86
CA THR A 114 23.82 1.95 -5.12
C THR A 114 24.40 2.49 -3.83
#